data_AF-U1HN16-F1
#
_entry.id   AF-U1HN16-F1
#
_cell.length_a   1.000
_cell.length_b   1.000
_cell.length_c   1.000
_cell.angle_alpha   90.00
_cell.angle_beta   90.00
_cell.angle_gamma   90.00
#
_symmetry.space_group_name_H-M   'P 1'
#
loop_
_entity.id
_entity.type
_entity.pdbx_description
1 polymer ?
#
loop_
_entity_poly.entity_id
_entity_poly.type
_entity_poly.pdbx_seq_one_letter_code
_entity_poly.pdbx_strand_id
1 'polypeptide(L)'
;MERAVEATTANVRAATAYLFNAFQDVSTPMAIIGGFSVSLRGCTREVKGLDIAASELREVAELLRTWRGMHEQRLIIPAIVPQSEALIIFVRTGGQWDHSTARECIVQVIITRRGHLDAPEDIIAATEMIDVPQGLRSELTPRIARIPILDLPHIFRDKLRNYSVRRRLISNVHAHAEAGDELVENGLLPGGGEGATGHFPLAEEEEQGCENREDDEADHRCGGPGDGHADKLEAEEGHQCPAHHRDTAQPIHSPESIPNWCPGIIQMQKYAQQYKDRPCDWHCTN
;
A
#
# COMPACT_ATOMS: atom_id res chain seq x y z
N MET A 1 -7.50 2.53 -32.06
CA MET A 1 -7.01 2.13 -30.72
C MET A 1 -6.74 3.41 -29.95
N GLU A 2 -7.67 3.80 -29.08
CA GLU A 2 -7.55 5.04 -28.31
C GLU A 2 -6.40 4.86 -27.30
N ARG A 3 -5.41 5.75 -27.30
CA ARG A 3 -4.28 5.66 -26.36
C ARG A 3 -4.83 5.85 -24.96
N ALA A 4 -4.49 4.95 -24.04
CA ALA A 4 -4.85 5.13 -22.64
C ALA A 4 -4.28 6.45 -22.14
N VAL A 5 -5.14 7.30 -21.58
CA VAL A 5 -4.76 8.61 -21.03
C VAL A 5 -3.92 8.35 -19.79
N GLU A 6 -2.70 8.87 -19.77
CA GLU A 6 -1.82 8.77 -18.60
C GLU A 6 -2.28 9.77 -17.52
N ALA A 7 -2.22 9.34 -16.26
CA ALA A 7 -2.62 10.19 -15.14
C ALA A 7 -1.65 11.36 -14.98
N THR A 8 -2.21 12.55 -14.77
CA THR A 8 -1.46 13.77 -14.47
C THR A 8 -1.47 14.07 -12.97
N THR A 9 -0.62 15.00 -12.53
CA THR A 9 -0.66 15.49 -11.14
C THR A 9 -2.04 16.07 -10.75
N ALA A 10 -2.79 16.63 -11.72
CA ALA A 10 -4.16 17.11 -11.46
C ALA A 10 -5.13 15.96 -11.17
N ASN A 11 -5.00 14.84 -11.89
CA ASN A 11 -5.76 13.62 -11.60
C ASN A 11 -5.41 13.09 -10.19
N VAL A 12 -4.12 13.07 -9.82
CA VAL A 12 -3.69 12.62 -8.49
C VAL A 12 -4.23 13.51 -7.38
N ARG A 13 -4.32 14.84 -7.58
CA ARG A 13 -4.99 15.76 -6.66
C ARG A 13 -6.46 15.40 -6.47
N ALA A 14 -7.18 15.19 -7.57
CA ALA A 14 -8.59 14.82 -7.51
C ALA A 14 -8.85 13.47 -6.82
N ALA A 15 -7.97 12.48 -7.04
CA ALA A 15 -8.01 11.21 -6.32
C ALA A 15 -7.71 11.38 -4.82
N THR A 16 -6.73 12.23 -4.48
CA THR A 16 -6.38 12.56 -3.10
C THR A 16 -7.58 13.19 -2.39
N ALA A 17 -8.19 14.22 -2.99
CA ALA A 17 -9.34 14.89 -2.41
C ALA A 17 -10.50 13.92 -2.15
N TYR A 18 -10.79 13.05 -3.12
CA TYR A 18 -11.81 12.01 -2.98
C TYR A 18 -11.56 11.07 -1.79
N LEU A 19 -10.34 10.54 -1.68
CA LEU A 19 -10.00 9.58 -0.63
C LEU A 19 -9.95 10.24 0.75
N PHE A 20 -9.38 11.44 0.85
CA PHE A 20 -9.37 12.16 2.13
C PHE A 20 -10.76 12.56 2.59
N ASN A 21 -11.68 12.84 1.67
CA ASN A 21 -13.09 13.02 2.01
C ASN A 21 -13.72 11.73 2.55
N ALA A 22 -13.37 10.56 2.00
CA ALA A 22 -13.81 9.25 2.46
C ALA A 22 -13.19 8.84 3.82
N PHE A 23 -11.98 9.32 4.10
CA PHE A 23 -11.20 8.99 5.29
C PHE A 23 -11.49 9.87 6.50
N GLN A 24 -12.46 10.80 6.43
CA GLN A 24 -12.73 11.71 7.54
C GLN A 24 -13.12 11.00 8.85
N ASP A 25 -13.78 9.85 8.75
CA ASP A 25 -14.30 9.11 9.89
C ASP A 25 -13.41 7.92 10.29
N VAL A 26 -12.22 7.79 9.71
CA VAL A 26 -11.30 6.70 10.05
C VAL A 26 -10.35 7.12 11.17
N SER A 27 -10.23 6.27 12.19
CA SER A 27 -9.30 6.48 13.31
C SER A 27 -7.88 6.00 13.01
N THR A 28 -7.68 5.24 11.93
CA THR A 28 -6.36 4.73 11.55
C THR A 28 -5.44 5.88 11.12
N PRO A 29 -4.24 6.02 11.74
CA PRO A 29 -3.25 6.97 11.29
C PRO A 29 -2.78 6.66 9.86
N MET A 30 -2.77 7.68 9.02
CA MET A 30 -2.36 7.59 7.62
C MET A 30 -1.58 8.83 7.19
N ALA A 31 -0.74 8.67 6.17
CA ALA A 31 -0.03 9.79 5.56
C ALA A 31 0.22 9.56 4.07
N ILE A 32 0.20 10.63 3.28
CA ILE A 32 0.64 10.58 1.88
C ILE A 32 2.15 10.39 1.86
N ILE A 33 2.62 9.38 1.12
CA ILE A 33 4.04 9.09 0.94
C ILE A 33 4.45 9.27 -0.52
N GLY A 34 5.70 8.93 -0.86
CA GLY A 34 6.14 8.85 -2.25
C GLY A 34 6.19 10.19 -2.98
N GLY A 35 6.02 10.15 -4.31
CA GLY A 35 6.24 11.32 -5.17
C GLY A 35 5.25 12.47 -4.95
N PHE A 36 3.99 12.15 -4.60
CA PHE A 36 2.97 13.18 -4.41
C PHE A 36 3.23 14.02 -3.16
N SER A 37 3.72 13.41 -2.08
CA SER A 37 4.13 14.14 -0.87
C SER A 37 5.18 15.22 -1.17
N VAL A 38 6.11 14.97 -2.10
CA VAL A 38 7.13 15.92 -2.53
C VAL A 38 6.54 16.98 -3.47
N SER A 39 5.60 16.60 -4.33
CA SER A 39 4.87 17.57 -5.18
C SER A 39 4.06 18.57 -4.37
N LEU A 40 3.46 18.15 -3.26
CA LEU A 40 2.75 19.04 -2.32
C LEU A 40 3.67 20.09 -1.68
N ARG A 41 4.99 19.86 -1.66
CA ARG A 41 6.01 20.83 -1.23
C ARG A 41 6.55 21.71 -2.36
N GLY A 42 5.91 21.69 -3.53
CA GLY A 42 6.26 22.54 -4.67
C GLY A 42 7.12 21.88 -5.74
N CYS A 43 7.41 20.57 -5.65
CA CYS A 43 8.09 19.88 -6.74
C CYS A 43 7.19 19.82 -7.99
N THR A 44 7.76 20.20 -9.13
CA THR A 44 7.08 20.29 -10.43
C THR A 44 7.08 18.98 -11.22
N ARG A 45 7.76 17.94 -10.71
CA ARG A 45 7.76 16.63 -11.34
C ARG A 45 6.34 16.08 -11.44
N GLU A 46 6.01 15.54 -12.60
CA GLU A 46 4.72 14.89 -12.81
C GLU A 46 4.58 13.62 -11.98
N VAL A 47 3.42 13.49 -11.33
CA VAL A 47 3.08 12.37 -10.46
C VAL A 47 1.90 11.63 -11.06
N LYS A 48 2.02 10.31 -11.19
CA LYS A 48 1.09 9.44 -11.93
C LYS A 48 0.22 8.55 -11.03
N GLY A 49 0.52 8.51 -9.74
CA GLY A 49 -0.14 7.67 -8.77
C GLY A 49 -0.07 8.28 -7.38
N LEU A 50 -0.80 7.69 -6.44
CA LEU A 50 -0.86 8.12 -5.07
C LEU A 50 -0.41 6.97 -4.16
N ASP A 51 0.55 7.25 -3.28
CA ASP A 51 1.00 6.31 -2.28
C ASP A 51 0.57 6.82 -0.89
N ILE A 52 0.01 5.94 -0.07
CA ILE A 52 -0.47 6.25 1.28
C ILE A 52 0.10 5.20 2.24
N ALA A 53 0.70 5.62 3.35
CA ALA A 53 0.98 4.73 4.47
C ALA A 53 -0.24 4.69 5.40
N ALA A 54 -0.58 3.51 5.91
CA ALA A 54 -1.66 3.32 6.87
C ALA A 54 -1.25 2.37 8.00
N SER A 55 -1.67 2.66 9.22
CA SER A 55 -1.31 1.82 10.38
C SER A 55 -2.02 0.46 10.31
N GLU A 56 -3.30 0.46 9.93
CA GLU A 56 -4.16 -0.73 9.87
C GLU A 56 -4.88 -0.82 8.52
N LEU A 57 -4.38 -1.67 7.61
CA LEU A 57 -4.98 -1.84 6.28
C LEU A 57 -6.40 -2.42 6.31
N ARG A 58 -6.71 -3.23 7.34
CA ARG A 58 -8.03 -3.85 7.48
C ARG A 58 -9.12 -2.80 7.66
N GLU A 59 -8.92 -1.84 8.57
CA GLU A 59 -9.86 -0.75 8.82
C GLU A 59 -10.08 0.09 7.56
N VAL A 60 -8.98 0.45 6.88
CA VAL A 60 -9.05 1.21 5.61
C VAL A 60 -9.82 0.43 4.55
N ALA A 61 -9.59 -0.88 4.41
CA ALA A 61 -10.29 -1.72 3.46
C ALA A 61 -11.79 -1.85 3.77
N GLU A 62 -12.17 -2.02 5.03
CA GLU A 62 -13.58 -2.08 5.48
C GLU A 62 -14.29 -0.75 5.21
N LEU A 63 -13.66 0.38 5.53
CA LEU A 63 -14.17 1.71 5.22
C LEU A 63 -14.36 1.91 3.71
N LEU A 64 -13.35 1.58 2.90
CA LEU A 64 -13.44 1.75 1.45
C LEU A 64 -14.53 0.88 0.83
N ARG A 65 -14.79 -0.33 1.36
CA ARG A 65 -15.91 -1.17 0.92
C ARG A 65 -17.26 -0.53 1.26
N THR A 66 -17.42 -0.01 2.47
CA THR A 66 -18.63 0.71 2.90
C THR A 66 -18.85 1.96 2.06
N TRP A 67 -17.80 2.76 1.87
CA TRP A 67 -17.83 3.96 1.04
C TRP A 67 -18.17 3.67 -0.41
N ARG A 68 -17.60 2.59 -0.97
CA ARG A 68 -17.95 2.11 -2.31
C ARG A 68 -19.44 1.79 -2.41
N GLY A 69 -20.05 1.13 -1.44
CA GLY A 69 -21.48 0.85 -1.44
C GLY A 69 -22.37 2.11 -1.49
N MET A 70 -21.86 3.25 -1.02
CA MET A 70 -22.58 4.53 -1.04
C MET A 70 -22.29 5.38 -2.30
N HIS A 71 -21.11 5.21 -2.93
CA HIS A 71 -20.59 6.08 -3.98
C HIS A 71 -20.08 5.30 -5.21
N GLU A 72 -20.76 4.20 -5.53
CA GLU A 72 -20.36 3.00 -6.31
C GLU A 72 -19.48 3.15 -7.55
N GLN A 73 -19.42 4.31 -8.19
CA GLN A 73 -18.85 4.40 -9.53
C GLN A 73 -17.44 5.00 -9.60
N ARG A 74 -16.98 5.74 -8.58
CA ARG A 74 -15.65 6.38 -8.65
C ARG A 74 -14.52 5.47 -8.17
N LEU A 75 -14.80 4.62 -7.19
CA LEU A 75 -13.83 3.75 -6.52
C LEU A 75 -13.86 2.32 -7.06
N ILE A 76 -12.72 1.82 -7.52
CA ILE A 76 -12.54 0.46 -8.00
C ILE A 76 -11.62 -0.26 -7.01
N ILE A 77 -12.17 -1.25 -6.32
CA ILE A 77 -11.43 -2.11 -5.39
C ILE A 77 -11.34 -3.50 -6.04
N PRO A 78 -10.15 -3.93 -6.51
CA PRO A 78 -9.92 -5.30 -6.96
C PRO A 78 -10.21 -6.30 -5.82
N ALA A 79 -10.35 -7.59 -6.16
CA ALA A 79 -10.45 -8.63 -5.14
C ALA A 79 -9.24 -8.54 -4.19
N ILE A 80 -9.50 -8.30 -2.91
CA ILE A 80 -8.46 -8.15 -1.90
C ILE A 80 -7.86 -9.54 -1.64
N VAL A 81 -6.56 -9.66 -1.85
CA VAL A 81 -5.81 -10.85 -1.47
C VAL A 81 -5.64 -10.82 0.05
N PRO A 82 -6.11 -11.84 0.79
CA PRO A 82 -5.86 -11.95 2.22
C PRO A 82 -4.35 -11.88 2.49
N GLN A 83 -3.94 -11.24 3.60
CA GLN A 83 -2.53 -11.10 4.02
C GLN A 83 -1.65 -10.18 3.14
N SER A 84 -2.22 -9.38 2.26
CA SER A 84 -1.43 -8.39 1.53
C SER A 84 -0.98 -7.24 2.44
N GLU A 85 0.31 -6.92 2.41
CA GLU A 85 0.92 -5.77 3.12
C GLU A 85 0.68 -4.43 2.38
N ALA A 86 -0.06 -4.48 1.27
CA ALA A 86 -0.54 -3.31 0.56
C ALA A 86 -1.93 -3.56 -0.07
N LEU A 87 -2.74 -2.51 -0.10
CA LEU A 87 -3.99 -2.46 -0.84
C LEU A 87 -3.80 -1.62 -2.11
N ILE A 88 -4.10 -2.20 -3.26
CA ILE A 88 -4.10 -1.49 -4.54
C ILE A 88 -5.55 -1.20 -4.92
N ILE A 89 -5.90 0.08 -4.99
CA ILE A 89 -7.20 0.55 -5.47
C ILE A 89 -7.02 1.47 -6.66
N PHE A 90 -8.12 1.75 -7.36
CA PHE A 90 -8.12 2.73 -8.44
C PHE A 90 -9.26 3.72 -8.27
N VAL A 91 -8.97 4.99 -8.57
CA VAL A 91 -9.93 6.09 -8.46
C VAL A 91 -10.12 6.69 -9.85
N ARG A 92 -11.37 6.74 -10.32
CA ARG A 92 -11.72 7.48 -11.53
C ARG A 92 -11.67 8.97 -11.24
N THR A 93 -11.07 9.75 -12.14
CA THR A 93 -10.87 11.20 -11.97
C THR A 93 -11.08 11.93 -13.28
N GLY A 94 -11.33 13.23 -13.22
CA GLY A 94 -11.60 14.10 -14.37
C GLY A 94 -12.99 13.92 -14.98
N GLY A 95 -13.33 14.79 -15.94
CA GLY A 95 -14.58 14.72 -16.69
C GLY A 95 -15.83 14.70 -15.80
N GLN A 96 -16.59 13.61 -15.83
CA GLN A 96 -17.83 13.50 -15.05
C GLN A 96 -17.60 13.05 -13.60
N TRP A 97 -16.38 12.63 -13.24
CA TRP A 97 -16.08 12.02 -11.94
C TRP A 97 -15.77 13.04 -10.84
N ASP A 98 -15.37 14.26 -11.23
CA ASP A 98 -15.06 15.36 -10.33
C ASP A 98 -15.12 16.70 -11.07
N HIS A 99 -14.89 17.79 -10.34
CA HIS A 99 -14.86 19.15 -10.88
C HIS A 99 -13.46 19.56 -11.33
N SER A 100 -12.49 18.64 -11.42
CA SER A 100 -11.15 18.98 -11.87
C SER A 100 -11.16 19.29 -13.37
N THR A 101 -10.24 20.14 -13.80
CA THR A 101 -10.03 20.43 -15.23
C THR A 101 -9.26 19.31 -15.94
N ALA A 102 -8.96 18.20 -15.25
CA ALA A 102 -8.20 17.10 -15.80
C ALA A 102 -9.04 16.25 -16.75
N ARG A 103 -8.38 15.63 -17.73
CA ARG A 103 -9.03 14.62 -18.59
C ARG A 103 -9.39 13.40 -17.77
N GLU A 104 -10.44 12.70 -18.19
CA GLU A 104 -10.83 11.44 -17.54
C GLU A 104 -9.66 10.45 -17.53
N CYS A 105 -9.33 9.96 -16.35
CA CYS A 105 -8.25 9.00 -16.14
C CYS A 105 -8.51 8.17 -14.88
N ILE A 106 -7.87 7.00 -14.81
CA ILE A 106 -7.84 6.13 -13.65
C ILE A 106 -6.52 6.32 -12.93
N VAL A 107 -6.57 6.79 -11.69
CA VAL A 107 -5.39 6.92 -10.82
C VAL A 107 -5.22 5.65 -10.01
N GLN A 108 -4.04 5.04 -10.07
CA GLN A 108 -3.66 3.98 -9.16
C GLN A 108 -3.31 4.56 -7.80
N VAL A 109 -3.85 3.95 -6.75
CA VAL A 109 -3.53 4.29 -5.37
C VAL A 109 -3.04 3.04 -4.65
N ILE A 110 -1.87 3.16 -4.04
CA ILE A 110 -1.26 2.10 -3.23
C ILE A 110 -1.34 2.54 -1.78
N ILE A 111 -1.99 1.74 -0.95
CA ILE A 111 -2.07 1.96 0.49
C ILE A 111 -1.25 0.86 1.16
N THR A 112 -0.12 1.23 1.75
CA THR A 112 0.85 0.29 2.32
C THR A 112 0.72 0.28 3.84
N ARG A 113 0.78 -0.92 4.43
CA ARG A 113 0.80 -1.07 5.89
C ARG A 113 2.08 -0.48 6.46
N ARG A 114 2.01 0.11 7.64
CA ARG A 114 3.20 0.51 8.43
C ARG A 114 4.26 -0.59 8.47
N GLY A 115 5.53 -0.18 8.47
CA GLY A 115 6.69 -1.07 8.51
C GLY A 115 6.99 -1.82 7.20
N HIS A 116 6.23 -1.58 6.13
CA HIS A 116 6.41 -2.28 4.86
C HIS A 116 6.79 -1.30 3.73
N LEU A 117 7.69 -1.75 2.85
CA LEU A 117 8.21 -0.96 1.72
C LEU A 117 8.73 0.43 2.17
N ASP A 118 8.06 1.50 1.72
CA ASP A 118 8.36 2.91 2.00
C ASP A 118 7.50 3.47 3.15
N ALA A 119 6.68 2.64 3.82
CA ALA A 119 5.86 3.07 4.94
C ALA A 119 6.65 2.95 6.26
N PRO A 120 6.76 4.02 7.06
CA PRO A 120 7.42 3.97 8.36
C PRO A 120 6.65 3.06 9.33
N GLU A 121 7.34 2.54 10.34
CA GLU A 121 6.73 1.72 11.38
C GLU A 121 5.88 2.56 12.35
N ASP A 122 6.38 3.73 12.72
CA ASP A 122 5.62 4.77 13.41
C ASP A 122 5.19 5.86 12.42
N ILE A 123 3.98 5.73 11.89
CA ILE A 123 3.41 6.70 10.95
C ILE A 123 3.22 8.06 11.62
N ILE A 124 2.78 8.10 12.89
CA ILE A 124 2.49 9.38 13.56
C ILE A 124 3.78 10.18 13.73
N ALA A 125 4.85 9.54 14.21
CA ALA A 125 6.13 10.21 14.44
C ALA A 125 6.83 10.64 13.14
N ALA A 126 6.60 9.92 12.04
CA ALA A 126 7.20 10.21 10.73
C ALA A 126 6.34 11.15 9.86
N THR A 127 5.20 11.63 10.36
CA THR A 127 4.26 12.46 9.60
C THR A 127 4.36 13.92 10.00
N GLU A 128 4.35 14.80 9.01
CA GLU A 128 4.07 16.21 9.20
C GLU A 128 2.70 16.59 8.62
N MET A 129 2.05 17.54 9.25
CA MET A 129 0.76 18.07 8.78
C MET A 129 1.01 19.35 7.97
N ILE A 130 0.70 19.33 6.67
CA ILE A 130 0.79 20.54 5.84
C ILE A 130 -0.58 21.16 5.62
N ASP A 131 -0.61 22.47 5.44
CA ASP A 131 -1.84 23.16 5.03
C ASP A 131 -2.24 22.71 3.62
N VAL A 132 -3.54 22.49 3.42
CA VAL A 132 -4.08 22.10 2.12
C VAL A 132 -3.77 23.19 1.08
N PRO A 133 -3.00 22.87 0.01
CA PRO A 133 -2.71 23.82 -1.05
C PRO A 133 -3.99 24.34 -1.71
N GLN A 134 -3.98 25.59 -2.18
CA GLN A 134 -5.17 26.23 -2.75
C GLN A 134 -5.85 25.40 -3.85
N GLY A 135 -5.06 24.75 -4.72
CA GLY A 135 -5.57 23.91 -5.80
C GLY A 135 -6.21 22.58 -5.35
N LEU A 136 -6.03 22.16 -4.09
CA LEU A 136 -6.68 20.99 -3.50
C LEU A 136 -7.87 21.39 -2.61
N ARG A 137 -7.86 22.62 -2.10
CA ARG A 137 -8.85 23.14 -1.14
C ARG A 137 -10.27 23.18 -1.71
N SER A 138 -10.44 23.44 -3.00
CA SER A 138 -11.75 23.46 -3.65
C SER A 138 -12.40 22.08 -3.77
N GLU A 139 -11.62 21.01 -3.63
CA GLU A 139 -12.07 19.62 -3.83
C GLU A 139 -12.24 18.85 -2.50
N LEU A 140 -11.66 19.36 -1.42
CA LEU A 140 -11.76 18.81 -0.07
C LEU A 140 -12.95 19.41 0.69
N THR A 141 -13.51 18.66 1.64
CA THR A 141 -14.50 19.22 2.55
C THR A 141 -13.88 20.33 3.41
N PRO A 142 -14.66 21.34 3.84
CA PRO A 142 -14.16 22.43 4.69
C PRO A 142 -13.56 21.97 6.03
N ARG A 143 -13.85 20.73 6.46
CA ARG A 143 -13.31 20.11 7.68
C ARG A 143 -11.83 19.76 7.54
N ILE A 144 -11.34 19.54 6.33
CA ILE A 144 -9.96 19.12 6.06
C ILE A 144 -9.13 20.37 5.74
N ALA A 145 -8.58 20.98 6.79
CA ALA A 145 -7.69 22.14 6.65
C ALA A 145 -6.23 21.74 6.40
N ARG A 146 -5.83 20.56 6.86
CA ARG A 146 -4.46 20.04 6.81
C ARG A 146 -4.47 18.59 6.38
N ILE A 147 -3.42 18.17 5.68
CA ILE A 147 -3.23 16.78 5.25
C ILE A 147 -1.93 16.21 5.83
N PRO A 148 -1.96 14.96 6.33
CA PRO A 148 -0.79 14.24 6.79
C PRO A 148 0.05 13.79 5.60
N ILE A 149 1.33 14.13 5.61
CA ILE A 149 2.30 13.68 4.63
C ILE A 149 3.57 13.20 5.34
N LEU A 150 4.28 12.23 4.76
CA LEU A 150 5.55 11.76 5.31
C LEU A 150 6.57 12.90 5.35
N ASP A 151 7.30 13.07 6.45
CA ASP A 151 8.30 14.12 6.59
C ASP A 151 9.47 13.96 5.60
N LEU A 152 10.21 15.06 5.36
CA LEU A 152 11.34 15.03 4.44
C LEU A 152 12.47 14.06 4.85
N PRO A 153 12.92 14.01 6.12
CA PRO A 153 13.94 13.05 6.55
C PRO A 153 13.62 11.59 6.21
N HIS A 154 12.37 11.16 6.40
CA HIS A 154 11.93 9.81 6.04
C HIS A 154 11.91 9.63 4.53
N ILE A 155 11.31 10.56 3.77
CA ILE A 155 11.30 10.49 2.29
C ILE A 155 12.73 10.37 1.73
N PHE A 156 13.67 11.19 2.19
CA PHE A 156 15.05 11.15 1.72
C PHE A 156 15.71 9.80 2.01
N ARG A 157 15.56 9.30 3.23
CA ARG A 157 16.11 8.02 3.67
C ARG A 157 15.59 6.87 2.80
N ASP A 158 14.28 6.80 2.57
CA ASP A 158 13.65 5.72 1.82
C ASP A 158 14.04 5.76 0.35
N LYS A 159 14.11 6.95 -0.26
CA LYS A 159 14.58 7.09 -1.64
C LYS A 159 16.04 6.69 -1.81
N LEU A 160 16.92 7.07 -0.89
CA LEU A 160 18.33 6.68 -0.92
C LEU A 160 18.49 5.16 -0.72
N ARG A 161 17.75 4.57 0.23
CA ARG A 161 17.73 3.12 0.46
C ARG A 161 17.30 2.39 -0.81
N ASN A 162 16.16 2.76 -1.39
CA ASN A 162 15.65 2.16 -2.62
C ASN A 162 16.60 2.30 -3.81
N TYR A 163 17.24 3.46 -3.94
CA TYR A 163 18.26 3.67 -4.96
C TYR A 163 19.43 2.71 -4.78
N SER A 164 19.93 2.55 -3.55
CA SER A 164 21.05 1.64 -3.26
C SER A 164 20.72 0.17 -3.56
N VAL A 165 19.52 -0.28 -3.19
CA VAL A 165 19.04 -1.65 -3.46
C VAL A 165 18.93 -1.89 -4.96
N ARG A 166 18.29 -0.97 -5.71
CA ARG A 166 18.17 -1.09 -7.17
C ARG A 166 19.51 -1.14 -7.86
N ARG A 167 20.46 -0.28 -7.44
CA ARG A 167 21.80 -0.26 -8.01
C ARG A 167 22.52 -1.58 -7.81
N ARG A 168 22.45 -2.17 -6.61
CA ARG A 168 23.01 -3.51 -6.34
C ARG A 168 22.38 -4.59 -7.21
N LEU A 169 21.05 -4.59 -7.34
CA LEU A 169 20.35 -5.55 -8.19
C LEU A 169 20.77 -5.44 -9.65
N ILE A 170 20.87 -4.22 -10.18
CA ILE A 170 21.34 -3.98 -11.56
C ILE A 170 22.77 -4.48 -11.73
N SER A 171 23.67 -4.16 -10.80
CA SER A 171 25.06 -4.65 -10.84
C SER A 171 25.15 -6.18 -10.82
N ASN A 172 24.32 -6.85 -10.00
CA ASN A 172 24.29 -8.31 -9.95
C ASN A 172 23.77 -8.91 -11.27
N VAL A 173 22.72 -8.33 -11.85
CA VAL A 173 22.19 -8.78 -13.16
C VAL A 173 23.25 -8.64 -14.26
N HIS A 174 23.99 -7.52 -14.28
CA HIS A 174 25.08 -7.34 -15.24
C HIS A 174 26.22 -8.35 -15.03
N ALA A 175 26.66 -8.58 -13.78
CA ALA A 175 27.69 -9.56 -13.49
C ALA A 175 27.31 -10.99 -13.90
N HIS A 176 26.03 -11.38 -13.72
CA HIS A 176 25.53 -12.68 -14.16
C HIS A 176 25.39 -12.77 -15.69
N ALA A 177 25.06 -11.68 -16.37
CA ALA A 177 25.03 -11.65 -17.83
C ALA A 177 26.44 -11.82 -18.43
N GLU A 178 27.44 -11.12 -17.89
CA GLU A 178 28.84 -11.23 -18.32
C GLU A 178 29.43 -12.63 -18.05
N ALA A 179 29.16 -13.21 -16.88
CA ALA A 179 29.59 -14.58 -16.56
C ALA A 179 28.88 -15.64 -17.43
N GLY A 180 27.64 -15.38 -17.85
CA GLY A 180 26.91 -16.23 -18.79
C GLY A 180 27.54 -16.23 -20.18
N ASP A 181 27.95 -15.07 -20.68
CA ASP A 181 28.64 -14.92 -21.96
C ASP A 181 30.05 -15.54 -21.94
N GLU A 182 30.81 -15.39 -20.85
CA GLU A 182 32.13 -16.03 -20.70
C GLU A 182 32.05 -17.57 -20.67
N LEU A 183 30.99 -18.16 -20.13
CA LEU A 183 30.81 -19.62 -20.13
C LEU A 183 30.44 -20.17 -21.51
N VAL A 184 29.81 -19.35 -22.36
CA VAL A 184 29.53 -19.68 -23.77
C VAL A 184 30.79 -19.53 -24.63
N GLU A 185 31.59 -18.49 -24.41
CA GLU A 185 32.85 -18.29 -25.15
C GLU A 185 33.94 -19.33 -24.78
N ASN A 186 33.98 -19.81 -23.53
CA ASN A 186 34.95 -20.81 -23.10
C ASN A 186 34.56 -22.27 -23.44
N GLY A 187 33.47 -22.49 -24.21
CA GLY A 187 33.09 -23.82 -24.71
C GLY A 187 32.69 -24.81 -23.62
N LEU A 188 32.32 -24.34 -22.42
CA LEU A 188 31.95 -25.17 -21.27
C LEU A 188 30.46 -25.56 -21.26
N LEU A 189 29.65 -25.03 -22.18
CA LEU A 189 28.29 -25.47 -22.42
C LEU A 189 28.17 -26.08 -23.83
N PRO A 190 27.73 -27.34 -23.96
CA PRO A 190 27.52 -27.95 -25.27
C PRO A 190 26.41 -27.20 -26.01
N GLY A 191 26.74 -26.67 -27.18
CA GLY A 191 25.78 -26.01 -28.05
C GLY A 191 24.64 -26.96 -28.42
N GLY A 192 23.41 -26.48 -28.22
CA GLY A 192 22.21 -27.02 -28.86
C GLY A 192 21.52 -28.14 -28.09
N GLY A 193 20.44 -27.77 -27.40
CA GLY A 193 19.41 -28.69 -26.94
C GLY A 193 18.20 -27.90 -26.48
N GLU A 194 17.22 -27.70 -27.37
CA GLU A 194 15.93 -27.11 -27.04
C GLU A 194 15.26 -27.89 -25.90
N GLY A 195 14.94 -27.19 -24.80
CA GLY A 195 14.07 -27.72 -23.74
C GLY A 195 14.78 -27.97 -22.40
N ALA A 196 15.05 -26.91 -21.65
CA ALA A 196 15.24 -27.02 -20.20
C ALA A 196 14.66 -25.79 -19.52
N THR A 197 13.57 -25.98 -18.78
CA THR A 197 12.98 -24.98 -17.88
C THR A 197 13.96 -24.74 -16.74
N GLY A 198 14.62 -23.57 -16.76
CA GLY A 198 15.54 -23.14 -15.72
C GLY A 198 14.86 -23.06 -14.35
N HIS A 199 15.26 -23.95 -13.46
CA HIS A 199 14.92 -23.89 -12.05
C HIS A 199 15.98 -23.01 -11.36
N PHE A 200 15.57 -21.82 -10.90
CA PHE A 200 16.40 -20.93 -10.10
C PHE A 200 16.41 -21.43 -8.65
N PRO A 201 17.56 -21.75 -8.04
CA PRO A 201 17.62 -21.88 -6.60
C PRO A 201 17.58 -20.48 -5.99
N LEU A 202 16.50 -20.17 -5.27
CA LEU A 202 16.49 -19.07 -4.32
C LEU A 202 17.51 -19.43 -3.24
N ALA A 203 18.51 -18.57 -3.05
CA ALA A 203 19.42 -18.67 -1.93
C ALA A 203 18.60 -18.55 -0.64
N GLU A 204 18.61 -19.61 0.17
CA GLU A 204 18.13 -19.59 1.54
C GLU A 204 19.04 -18.63 2.32
N GLU A 205 18.47 -17.51 2.80
CA GLU A 205 19.16 -16.64 3.74
C GLU A 205 19.25 -17.39 5.08
N GLU A 206 20.47 -17.71 5.49
CA GLU A 206 20.78 -18.18 6.84
C GLU A 206 20.36 -17.10 7.86
N GLU A 207 19.28 -17.39 8.61
CA GLU A 207 18.98 -16.68 9.85
C GLU A 207 20.10 -16.96 10.87
N GLN A 208 21.01 -16.00 11.03
CA GLN A 208 21.93 -15.98 12.16
C GLN A 208 21.16 -15.58 13.42
N GLY A 209 20.95 -16.57 14.28
CA GLY A 209 20.26 -16.46 15.55
C GLY A 209 20.86 -15.43 16.48
N CYS A 210 20.00 -14.58 17.04
CA CYS A 210 20.31 -13.84 18.25
C CYS A 210 20.07 -14.77 19.44
N GLU A 211 21.15 -15.25 20.06
CA GLU A 211 21.11 -16.00 21.31
C GLU A 211 20.66 -15.10 22.47
N ASN A 212 19.79 -15.68 23.30
CA ASN A 212 19.38 -15.17 24.61
C ASN A 212 20.47 -15.40 25.66
N ARG A 213 20.64 -14.42 26.57
CA ARG A 213 20.95 -14.50 28.02
C ARG A 213 21.64 -13.19 28.44
N GLU A 214 21.38 -12.57 29.58
CA GLU A 214 21.15 -13.15 30.91
C GLU A 214 20.36 -12.16 31.78
N ASP A 215 19.52 -12.73 32.64
CA ASP A 215 18.84 -12.08 33.76
C ASP A 215 19.84 -11.62 34.82
N ASP A 216 19.58 -10.49 35.48
CA ASP A 216 20.06 -10.27 36.85
C ASP A 216 18.98 -9.56 37.67
N GLU A 217 18.47 -10.32 38.65
CA GLU A 217 17.62 -9.87 39.75
C GLU A 217 18.37 -8.90 40.67
N ALA A 218 17.69 -7.86 41.15
CA ALA A 218 18.01 -7.28 42.44
C ALA A 218 16.75 -6.72 43.13
N ASP A 219 16.43 -7.40 44.23
CA ASP A 219 15.51 -7.05 45.31
C ASP A 219 15.51 -5.57 45.71
N HIS A 220 14.32 -5.01 45.95
CA HIS A 220 14.08 -4.23 47.17
C HIS A 220 12.62 -4.30 47.62
N ARG A 221 12.40 -5.04 48.71
CA ARG A 221 11.22 -4.98 49.58
C ARG A 221 11.20 -3.69 50.40
N CYS A 222 10.00 -3.13 50.60
CA CYS A 222 9.40 -2.54 51.81
C CYS A 222 8.10 -1.83 51.35
N GLY A 223 6.89 -1.98 51.88
CA GLY A 223 6.39 -2.58 53.10
C GLY A 223 5.22 -1.73 53.63
N GLY A 224 3.97 -2.16 53.38
CA GLY A 224 2.77 -1.91 54.22
C GLY A 224 2.07 -0.54 54.20
N PRO A 225 0.94 -0.40 54.92
CA PRO A 225 -0.39 -0.84 54.45
C PRO A 225 -1.46 0.28 54.56
N GLY A 226 -2.62 0.08 53.94
CA GLY A 226 -3.78 0.97 54.08
C GLY A 226 -5.09 0.33 53.65
N ASP A 227 -5.84 -0.12 54.65
CA ASP A 227 -7.19 -0.67 54.60
C ASP A 227 -8.25 0.27 53.99
N GLY A 228 -9.37 -0.30 53.52
CA GLY A 228 -10.66 0.40 53.55
C GLY A 228 -11.72 -0.02 52.54
N HIS A 229 -12.67 -0.83 53.00
CA HIS A 229 -14.13 -0.90 52.67
C HIS A 229 -14.60 -0.85 51.19
N ALA A 230 -15.21 -1.91 50.65
CA ALA A 230 -16.57 -2.43 50.88
C ALA A 230 -17.69 -1.58 50.25
N ASP A 231 -18.34 -2.15 49.22
CA ASP A 231 -19.77 -2.07 48.83
C ASP A 231 -19.87 -2.76 47.44
N LYS A 232 -20.38 -3.98 47.27
CA LYS A 232 -21.74 -4.51 47.44
C LYS A 232 -22.80 -3.76 46.63
N LEU A 233 -22.93 -4.12 45.35
CA LEU A 233 -24.16 -3.91 44.58
C LEU A 233 -24.50 -5.20 43.81
N GLU A 234 -25.71 -5.67 44.10
CA GLU A 234 -26.42 -6.77 43.49
C GLU A 234 -27.01 -6.33 42.13
N ALA A 235 -27.06 -7.25 41.18
CA ALA A 235 -28.01 -7.20 40.07
C ALA A 235 -28.27 -8.63 39.55
N GLU A 236 -29.37 -9.21 40.03
CA GLU A 236 -30.22 -10.14 39.29
C GLU A 236 -30.76 -9.40 38.03
N GLU A 237 -31.19 -9.98 36.91
CA GLU A 237 -31.88 -11.23 36.64
C GLU A 237 -32.02 -11.38 35.10
N GLY A 238 -32.10 -12.62 34.61
CA GLY A 238 -32.95 -12.99 33.46
C GLY A 238 -32.41 -12.81 32.04
N HIS A 239 -31.83 -13.86 31.46
CA HIS A 239 -31.88 -14.11 30.01
C HIS A 239 -32.42 -15.51 29.73
N GLN A 240 -33.62 -15.53 29.14
CA GLN A 240 -34.28 -16.72 28.62
C GLN A 240 -33.70 -17.09 27.26
N CYS A 241 -33.30 -18.36 27.11
CA CYS A 241 -33.16 -19.00 25.81
C CYS A 241 -34.53 -19.33 25.23
N PRO A 242 -34.64 -19.33 23.89
CA PRO A 242 -35.25 -20.48 23.24
C PRO A 242 -34.37 -21.06 22.13
N ALA A 243 -34.51 -22.37 22.02
CA ALA A 243 -33.77 -23.24 21.14
C ALA A 243 -34.35 -23.29 19.71
N HIS A 244 -33.48 -23.78 18.81
CA HIS A 244 -33.75 -24.49 17.56
C HIS A 244 -34.40 -23.74 16.38
N HIS A 245 -33.58 -23.51 15.35
CA HIS A 245 -33.89 -24.04 14.02
C HIS A 245 -32.60 -24.49 13.32
N ARG A 246 -32.52 -25.80 13.02
CA ARG A 246 -31.55 -26.39 12.10
C ARG A 246 -32.13 -26.21 10.70
N ASP A 247 -31.39 -25.57 9.80
CA ASP A 247 -31.56 -25.77 8.37
C ASP A 247 -30.20 -26.05 7.72
N THR A 248 -30.22 -27.12 6.95
CA THR A 248 -29.13 -27.77 6.23
C THR A 248 -28.51 -26.88 5.17
N ALA A 249 -27.22 -26.55 5.33
CA ALA A 249 -26.40 -25.96 4.28
C ALA A 249 -25.93 -27.06 3.30
N GLN A 250 -26.26 -26.87 2.02
CA GLN A 250 -25.79 -27.67 0.89
C GLN A 250 -24.35 -27.31 0.49
N PRO A 251 -23.62 -28.22 -0.19
CA PRO A 251 -22.19 -28.11 -0.42
C PRO A 251 -21.79 -27.02 -1.43
N ILE A 252 -20.61 -26.47 -1.15
CA ILE A 252 -19.85 -25.46 -1.87
C ILE A 252 -19.58 -25.89 -3.32
N HIS A 253 -19.95 -25.05 -4.28
CA HIS A 253 -19.56 -25.19 -5.68
C HIS A 253 -18.07 -24.87 -5.87
N SER A 254 -17.38 -25.70 -6.66
CA SER A 254 -15.96 -25.61 -7.02
C SER A 254 -15.56 -24.28 -7.71
N PRO A 255 -14.27 -23.88 -7.65
CA PRO A 255 -13.79 -22.56 -8.09
C PRO A 255 -13.61 -22.35 -9.61
N GLU A 256 -14.12 -23.22 -10.48
CA GLU A 256 -13.72 -23.25 -11.91
C GLU A 256 -14.68 -22.55 -12.89
N SER A 257 -15.50 -21.60 -12.46
CA SER A 257 -16.39 -20.87 -13.38
C SER A 257 -16.47 -19.37 -13.10
N ILE A 258 -15.38 -18.65 -13.38
CA ILE A 258 -15.44 -17.20 -13.58
C ILE A 258 -15.56 -16.91 -15.09
N PRO A 259 -16.66 -16.31 -15.57
CA PRO A 259 -16.85 -16.04 -16.99
C PRO A 259 -15.94 -14.91 -17.50
N ASN A 260 -15.37 -15.12 -18.69
CA ASN A 260 -14.41 -14.28 -19.43
C ASN A 260 -14.91 -12.90 -19.93
N TRP A 261 -15.79 -12.21 -19.20
CA TRP A 261 -16.46 -10.99 -19.71
C TRP A 261 -16.12 -9.69 -18.97
N CYS A 262 -14.91 -9.58 -18.39
CA CYS A 262 -14.43 -8.31 -17.82
C CYS A 262 -13.28 -7.70 -18.65
N PRO A 263 -13.56 -6.71 -19.53
CA PRO A 263 -12.54 -5.97 -20.27
C PRO A 263 -11.45 -5.32 -19.40
N GLY A 264 -11.73 -5.08 -18.11
CA GLY A 264 -10.80 -4.47 -17.16
C GLY A 264 -9.62 -5.36 -16.76
N ILE A 265 -9.76 -6.70 -16.77
CA ILE A 265 -8.68 -7.60 -16.30
C ILE A 265 -7.55 -7.69 -17.33
N ILE A 266 -7.88 -7.69 -18.64
CA ILE A 266 -6.90 -7.69 -19.73
C ILE A 266 -6.12 -6.36 -19.77
N GLN A 267 -6.77 -5.25 -19.40
CA GLN A 267 -6.10 -3.95 -19.27
C GLN A 267 -5.15 -3.94 -18.06
N MET A 268 -5.54 -4.55 -16.94
CA MET A 268 -4.69 -4.65 -15.73
C MET A 268 -3.41 -5.48 -15.93
N GLN A 269 -3.49 -6.61 -16.63
CA GLN A 269 -2.29 -7.42 -16.93
C GLN A 269 -1.31 -6.68 -17.86
N LYS A 270 -1.84 -5.93 -18.85
CA LYS A 270 -1.00 -5.11 -19.75
C LYS A 270 -0.35 -3.93 -19.02
N TYR A 271 -1.06 -3.30 -18.08
CA TYR A 271 -0.50 -2.21 -17.26
C TYR A 271 0.60 -2.71 -16.32
N ALA A 272 0.43 -3.85 -15.66
CA ALA A 272 1.45 -4.44 -14.80
C ALA A 272 2.72 -4.84 -15.59
N GLN A 273 2.56 -5.32 -16.82
CA GLN A 273 3.68 -5.67 -17.69
C GLN A 273 4.46 -4.42 -18.16
N GLN A 274 3.77 -3.31 -18.47
CA GLN A 274 4.38 -2.07 -19.00
C GLN A 274 5.33 -1.36 -18.02
N TYR A 275 5.24 -1.64 -16.71
CA TYR A 275 6.10 -1.05 -15.68
C TYR A 275 7.38 -1.84 -15.38
N LYS A 276 7.51 -3.08 -15.86
CA LYS A 276 8.78 -3.84 -15.77
C LYS A 276 9.89 -3.24 -16.64
N ASP A 277 9.52 -2.48 -17.68
CA ASP A 277 10.43 -2.12 -18.78
C ASP A 277 10.83 -0.62 -18.82
N ARG A 278 10.59 0.19 -17.77
CA ARG A 278 10.98 1.61 -17.78
C ARG A 278 12.34 1.88 -17.11
N PRO A 279 13.36 2.38 -17.84
CA PRO A 279 14.60 2.86 -17.25
C PRO A 279 14.37 4.15 -16.43
N CYS A 280 15.22 4.34 -15.41
CA CYS A 280 15.14 5.45 -14.46
C CYS A 280 15.85 6.70 -15.01
N ASP A 281 15.15 7.53 -15.78
CA ASP A 281 15.70 8.81 -16.22
C ASP A 281 15.54 9.89 -15.13
N TRP A 282 16.63 10.18 -14.42
CA TRP A 282 16.76 11.36 -13.56
C TRP A 282 17.67 12.38 -14.25
N HIS A 283 17.06 13.39 -14.87
CA HIS A 283 17.74 14.65 -15.16
C HIS A 283 17.03 15.76 -14.41
N CYS A 284 17.70 16.31 -13.39
CA CYS A 284 17.37 17.61 -12.83
C CYS A 284 18.09 18.66 -13.69
N THR A 285 17.37 19.39 -14.51
CA THR A 285 17.89 20.63 -15.11
C THR A 285 17.83 21.73 -14.05
N ASN A 286 19.00 22.29 -13.73
CA ASN A 286 19.13 23.52 -12.94
C ASN A 286 18.54 24.72 -13.68
#